data_AF-A0A520BEJ6-F1
#
_entry.id   AF-A0A520BEJ6-F1
#
_cell.length_a   1.000
_cell.length_b   1.000
_cell.length_c   1.000
_cell.angle_alpha   90.00
_cell.angle_beta   90.00
_cell.angle_gamma   90.00
#
_symmetry.space_group_name_H-M   'P 1'
#
loop_
_entity.id
_entity.type
_entity.pdbx_description
1 polymer ?
#
loop_
_entity_poly.entity_id
_entity_poly.type
_entity_poly.pdbx_seq_one_letter_code
_entity_poly.pdbx_strand_id
1 'polypeptide(L)'
;LLLIAKDRRKYRFISGDGVEGLLPDIVLKQIGERNLVPAFRENRYGEGILDAINEISDKLTNPNSRIEIQSLISQEKQKSFEWKYAVGGSLALIFVFFFVFRLVNKKAKKETLTEETKSFKTSTVSVKKSESKKVKKQIPLRSKDQNGYEAVYVKGCAGIFFFVFASVFILIFAGGFGLFENFKVAHIPYILYAILAIGLFFRYYAYVGNLRRTHFDDENFLEAVKEFHYKYWWLIIFSPLIIIALIIHAFKKAKTVERFKPIFDSRNNEMLRMDRDLNLEGSPYLTKGQRKEEIIKAYDYDIWESTDKQEHIIKVWPAEEYNSFIECPSCKFRTYQLNKQETTKSPTYSSTGTAKLTNECNFCDHVEFIKWITLAQLVKSSSSSSGSSSSSSSSSSSGSFGGGSSSGGGAGGSW
;
A
#
# COMPACT_ATOMS: atom_id res chain seq x y z
N LEU A 1 -44.99 31.45 11.75
CA LEU A 1 -45.81 30.34 11.22
C LEU A 1 -45.12 29.01 11.53
N LEU A 2 -45.83 28.03 12.09
CA LEU A 2 -45.36 26.64 12.26
C LEU A 2 -46.17 25.74 11.32
N LEU A 3 -45.50 25.11 10.36
CA LEU A 3 -46.08 24.16 9.42
C LEU A 3 -45.69 22.74 9.83
N ILE A 4 -46.66 21.82 9.93
CA ILE A 4 -46.41 20.43 10.30
C ILE A 4 -47.10 19.51 9.28
N ALA A 5 -46.31 18.64 8.65
CA ALA A 5 -46.80 17.63 7.72
C ALA A 5 -46.61 16.24 8.33
N LYS A 6 -47.69 15.68 8.91
CA LYS A 6 -47.67 14.36 9.57
C LYS A 6 -47.24 13.24 8.62
N ASP A 7 -47.81 13.19 7.42
CA ASP A 7 -47.52 12.13 6.43
C ASP A 7 -46.06 12.13 5.97
N ARG A 8 -45.40 13.30 6.02
CA ARG A 8 -44.00 13.47 5.62
C ARG A 8 -43.03 13.49 6.81
N ARG A 9 -43.54 13.39 8.04
CA ARG A 9 -42.80 13.56 9.31
C ARG A 9 -41.85 14.75 9.29
N LYS A 10 -42.35 15.91 8.83
CA LYS A 10 -41.56 17.14 8.68
C LYS A 10 -42.29 18.33 9.30
N TYR A 11 -41.55 19.19 9.97
CA TYR A 11 -42.03 20.48 10.46
C TYR A 11 -41.13 21.61 9.98
N ARG A 12 -41.68 22.81 9.92
CA ARG A 12 -40.96 24.02 9.52
C ARG A 12 -41.50 25.25 10.24
N PHE A 13 -40.58 26.03 10.79
CA PHE A 13 -40.85 27.38 11.23
C PHE A 13 -40.55 28.37 10.10
N ILE A 14 -41.42 29.36 9.97
CA ILE A 14 -41.26 30.51 9.08
C ILE A 14 -41.53 31.73 9.96
N SER A 15 -40.45 32.44 10.32
CA SER A 15 -40.50 33.76 10.94
C SER A 15 -40.61 34.84 9.86
N GLY A 16 -41.25 35.95 10.20
CA GLY A 16 -41.21 37.15 9.36
C GLY A 16 -40.09 38.09 9.82
N ASP A 17 -39.64 38.98 8.94
CA ASP A 17 -38.50 39.89 9.15
C ASP A 17 -38.60 40.69 10.46
N GLY A 18 -39.81 41.04 10.90
CA GLY A 18 -40.05 41.80 12.12
C GLY A 18 -39.73 41.06 13.43
N VAL A 19 -39.64 39.73 13.42
CA VAL A 19 -39.33 38.90 14.59
C VAL A 19 -38.02 38.13 14.46
N GLU A 20 -37.34 38.19 13.32
CA GLU A 20 -36.09 37.46 13.03
C GLU A 20 -34.95 37.84 14.01
N GLY A 21 -34.92 39.10 14.48
CA GLY A 21 -33.95 39.56 15.48
C GLY A 21 -34.12 38.96 16.89
N LEU A 22 -35.29 38.39 17.19
CA LEU A 22 -35.59 37.73 18.47
C LEU A 22 -35.77 36.21 18.32
N LEU A 23 -36.21 35.77 17.14
CA LEU A 23 -36.40 34.37 16.79
C LEU A 23 -35.64 34.07 15.49
N PRO A 24 -34.30 34.09 15.52
CA PRO A 24 -33.50 33.67 14.37
C PRO A 24 -33.72 32.17 14.13
N ASP A 25 -33.48 31.74 12.88
CA ASP A 25 -33.69 30.36 12.44
C ASP A 25 -33.03 29.33 13.38
N ILE A 26 -31.86 29.61 13.93
CA ILE A 26 -31.19 28.69 14.86
C ILE A 26 -32.00 28.44 16.15
N VAL A 27 -32.61 29.48 16.69
CA VAL A 27 -33.42 29.39 17.92
C VAL A 27 -34.67 28.57 17.64
N LEU A 28 -35.35 28.84 16.52
CA LEU A 28 -36.53 28.09 16.10
C LEU A 28 -36.21 26.62 15.83
N LYS A 29 -35.04 26.32 15.25
CA LYS A 29 -34.56 24.96 15.04
C LYS A 29 -34.36 24.23 16.37
N GLN A 30 -33.72 24.88 17.35
CA GLN A 30 -33.45 24.29 18.65
C GLN A 30 -34.74 24.02 19.45
N ILE A 31 -35.71 24.92 19.41
CA ILE A 31 -37.05 24.71 20.01
C ILE A 31 -37.73 23.50 19.37
N GLY A 32 -37.65 23.39 18.03
CA GLY A 32 -38.18 22.24 17.31
C GLY A 32 -37.52 20.92 17.70
N GLU A 33 -36.18 20.89 17.81
CA GLU A 33 -35.44 19.69 18.23
C GLU A 33 -35.72 19.27 19.67
N ARG A 34 -35.94 20.24 20.58
CA ARG A 34 -36.19 19.98 22.00
C ARG A 34 -37.62 19.57 22.31
N ASN A 35 -38.61 20.21 21.70
CA ASN A 35 -40.01 20.04 22.10
C ASN A 35 -40.83 19.27 21.06
N LEU A 36 -40.62 19.54 19.76
CA LEU A 36 -41.41 18.89 18.71
C LEU A 36 -40.93 17.46 18.43
N VAL A 37 -39.62 17.26 18.21
CA VAL A 37 -39.07 15.95 17.83
C VAL A 37 -39.38 14.83 18.83
N PRO A 38 -39.12 14.97 20.15
CA PRO A 38 -39.40 13.88 21.10
C PRO A 38 -40.91 13.61 21.23
N ALA A 39 -41.73 14.64 21.34
CA ALA A 39 -43.17 14.50 21.45
C ALA A 39 -43.78 13.85 20.20
N PHE A 40 -43.30 14.21 19.01
CA PHE A 40 -43.80 13.66 17.75
C PHE A 40 -43.37 12.21 17.51
N ARG A 41 -42.23 11.78 18.04
CA ARG A 41 -41.83 10.36 18.06
C ARG A 41 -42.77 9.50 18.89
N GLU A 42 -43.32 10.07 19.95
CA GLU A 42 -44.27 9.41 20.85
C GLU A 42 -45.74 9.61 20.45
N ASN A 43 -45.99 10.16 19.25
CA ASN A 43 -47.32 10.53 18.75
C ASN A 43 -48.08 11.56 19.61
N ARG A 44 -47.39 12.26 20.53
CA ARG A 44 -47.95 13.30 21.40
C ARG A 44 -47.88 14.68 20.73
N TYR A 45 -48.55 14.80 19.58
CA TYR A 45 -48.45 16.00 18.74
C TYR A 45 -48.97 17.28 19.41
N GLY A 46 -50.09 17.20 20.13
CA GLY A 46 -50.69 18.38 20.77
C GLY A 46 -49.78 18.96 21.85
N GLU A 47 -49.20 18.09 22.68
CA GLU A 47 -48.28 18.45 23.77
C GLU A 47 -47.02 19.12 23.22
N GLY A 48 -46.34 18.49 22.25
CA GLY A 48 -45.14 19.07 21.64
C GLY A 48 -45.37 20.42 20.97
N ILE A 49 -46.53 20.61 20.33
CA ILE A 49 -46.90 21.91 19.73
C ILE A 49 -47.12 22.97 20.80
N LEU A 50 -47.83 22.64 21.88
CA LEU A 50 -48.07 23.57 22.98
C LEU A 50 -46.76 23.98 23.65
N ASP A 51 -45.88 23.03 23.94
CA ASP A 51 -44.58 23.31 24.57
C ASP A 51 -43.69 24.18 23.68
N ALA A 52 -43.65 23.90 22.37
CA ALA A 52 -42.92 24.73 21.41
C ALA A 52 -43.49 26.15 21.33
N ILE A 53 -44.81 26.32 21.31
CA ILE A 53 -45.46 27.64 21.27
C ILE A 53 -45.23 28.41 22.58
N ASN A 54 -45.30 27.73 23.72
CA ASN A 54 -45.05 28.34 25.04
C ASN A 54 -43.62 28.85 25.15
N GLU A 55 -42.62 28.07 24.72
CA GLU A 55 -41.22 28.51 24.72
C GLU A 55 -41.00 29.71 23.77
N ILE A 56 -41.65 29.72 22.60
CA ILE A 56 -41.61 30.86 21.68
C ILE A 56 -42.24 32.10 22.33
N SER A 57 -43.39 31.94 23.00
CA SER A 57 -44.10 33.03 23.68
C SER A 57 -43.27 33.61 24.83
N ASP A 58 -42.62 32.76 25.62
CA ASP A 58 -41.75 33.18 26.71
C ASP A 58 -40.56 33.99 26.20
N LYS A 59 -39.90 33.49 25.13
CA LYS A 59 -38.76 34.19 24.50
C LYS A 59 -39.14 35.51 23.83
N LEU A 60 -40.39 35.69 23.40
CA LEU A 60 -40.89 36.96 22.86
C LEU A 60 -41.28 37.97 23.95
N THR A 61 -41.70 37.49 25.11
CA THR A 61 -42.21 38.35 26.21
C THR A 61 -41.10 38.80 27.15
N ASN A 62 -40.00 38.05 27.24
CA ASN A 62 -38.91 38.31 28.17
C ASN A 62 -37.78 39.17 27.53
N PRO A 63 -37.48 40.37 28.06
CA PRO A 63 -36.43 41.24 27.51
C PRO A 63 -35.00 40.68 27.67
N ASN A 64 -34.78 39.70 28.55
CA ASN A 64 -33.47 39.08 28.78
C ASN A 64 -33.08 38.03 27.73
N SER A 65 -34.01 37.59 26.87
CA SER A 65 -33.77 36.55 25.86
C SER A 65 -32.74 36.96 24.80
N ARG A 66 -32.50 38.26 24.59
CA ARG A 66 -31.46 38.76 23.66
C ARG A 66 -30.05 38.28 24.02
N ILE A 67 -29.72 38.13 25.30
CA ILE A 67 -28.41 37.69 25.77
C ILE A 67 -28.23 36.17 25.53
N GLU A 68 -29.29 35.39 25.76
CA GLU A 68 -29.31 33.95 25.47
C GLU A 68 -29.19 33.68 23.97
N ILE A 69 -29.89 34.46 23.13
CA ILE A 69 -29.80 34.35 21.67
C ILE A 69 -28.38 34.65 21.19
N GLN A 70 -27.72 35.67 21.75
CA GLN A 70 -26.35 36.04 21.39
C GLN A 70 -25.34 34.95 21.77
N SER A 71 -25.54 34.25 22.90
CA SER A 71 -24.68 33.15 23.30
C SER A 71 -24.84 31.92 22.39
N LEU A 72 -26.07 31.61 21.95
CA LEU A 72 -26.35 30.55 20.98
C LEU A 72 -25.72 30.83 19.60
N ILE A 73 -25.82 32.06 19.10
CA ILE A 73 -25.17 32.49 17.85
C ILE A 73 -23.64 32.37 17.99
N SER A 74 -23.09 32.75 19.14
CA SER A 74 -21.65 32.66 19.41
C SER A 74 -21.16 31.22 19.48
N GLN A 75 -21.95 30.31 20.05
CA GLN A 75 -21.63 28.87 20.14
C GLN A 75 -21.64 28.19 18.76
N GLU A 76 -22.57 28.55 17.86
CA GLU A 76 -22.58 28.05 16.48
C GLU A 76 -21.39 28.61 15.69
N LYS A 77 -21.08 29.91 15.87
CA LYS A 77 -19.92 30.54 15.25
C LYS A 77 -18.62 29.86 15.68
N GLN A 78 -18.49 29.45 16.94
CA GLN A 78 -17.35 28.68 17.43
C GLN A 78 -17.25 27.29 16.78
N LYS A 79 -18.37 26.55 16.62
CA LYS A 79 -18.37 25.27 15.87
C LYS A 79 -17.95 25.44 14.41
N SER A 80 -18.36 26.53 13.76
CA SER A 80 -17.95 26.83 12.37
C SER A 80 -16.45 27.12 12.23
N PHE A 81 -15.84 27.67 13.30
CA PHE A 81 -14.43 28.02 13.36
C PHE A 81 -13.56 26.76 13.52
N GLU A 82 -13.98 25.81 14.36
CA GLU A 82 -13.32 24.50 14.54
C GLU A 82 -13.20 23.70 13.23
N TRP A 83 -14.24 23.66 12.39
CA TRP A 83 -14.16 23.00 11.08
C TRP A 83 -13.08 23.64 10.21
N LYS A 84 -13.00 24.97 10.16
CA LYS A 84 -12.03 25.69 9.30
C LYS A 84 -10.58 25.32 9.64
N TYR A 85 -10.25 25.13 10.91
CA TYR A 85 -8.93 24.63 11.31
C TYR A 85 -8.70 23.17 10.93
N ALA A 86 -9.71 22.31 11.06
CA ALA A 86 -9.59 20.93 10.60
C ALA A 86 -9.34 20.85 9.08
N VAL A 87 -9.99 21.69 8.28
CA VAL A 87 -9.77 21.78 6.83
C VAL A 87 -8.41 22.41 6.50
N GLY A 88 -8.05 23.51 7.15
CA GLY A 88 -6.76 24.16 6.97
C GLY A 88 -5.58 23.25 7.33
N GLY A 89 -5.67 22.55 8.47
CA GLY A 89 -4.70 21.57 8.90
C GLY A 89 -4.60 20.39 7.93
N SER A 90 -5.74 19.91 7.41
CA SER A 90 -5.76 18.84 6.40
C SER A 90 -5.08 19.25 5.09
N LEU A 91 -5.33 20.48 4.61
CA LEU A 91 -4.66 21.01 3.41
C LEU A 91 -3.14 21.17 3.63
N ALA A 92 -2.73 21.74 4.76
CA ALA A 92 -1.31 21.87 5.09
C ALA A 92 -0.61 20.50 5.15
N LEU A 93 -1.26 19.49 5.74
CA LEU A 93 -0.76 18.13 5.83
C LEU A 93 -0.59 17.50 4.44
N ILE A 94 -1.57 17.69 3.53
CA ILE A 94 -1.46 17.25 2.12
C ILE A 94 -0.28 17.92 1.43
N PHE A 95 -0.09 19.23 1.59
CA PHE A 95 1.03 19.96 0.98
C PHE A 95 2.38 19.45 1.48
N VAL A 96 2.53 19.21 2.79
CA VAL A 96 3.75 18.65 3.38
C VAL A 96 4.03 17.27 2.80
N PHE A 97 3.05 16.34 2.84
CA PHE A 97 3.24 15.00 2.28
C PHE A 97 3.51 15.02 0.77
N PHE A 98 2.87 15.90 0.01
CA PHE A 98 3.13 16.07 -1.42
C PHE A 98 4.58 16.49 -1.67
N PHE A 99 5.11 17.42 -0.88
CA PHE A 99 6.51 17.85 -0.98
C PHE A 99 7.47 16.70 -0.64
N VAL A 100 7.22 15.95 0.43
CA VAL A 100 8.01 14.75 0.82
C VAL A 100 7.99 13.70 -0.29
N PHE A 101 6.82 13.40 -0.84
CA PHE A 101 6.66 12.44 -1.94
C PHE A 101 7.44 12.87 -3.19
N ARG A 102 7.41 14.18 -3.50
CA ARG A 102 8.18 14.73 -4.62
C ARG A 102 9.68 14.65 -4.38
N LEU A 103 10.16 14.83 -3.15
CA LEU A 103 11.58 14.67 -2.81
C LEU A 103 12.06 13.24 -3.00
N VAL A 104 11.29 12.25 -2.52
CA VAL A 104 11.58 10.82 -2.72
C VAL A 104 11.60 10.49 -4.21
N ASN A 105 10.60 10.93 -4.97
CA ASN A 105 10.51 10.67 -6.42
C ASN A 105 11.60 11.34 -7.25
N LYS A 106 11.98 12.59 -6.92
CA LYS A 106 13.07 13.29 -7.63
C LYS A 106 14.38 12.52 -7.54
N LYS A 107 14.65 11.83 -6.44
CA LYS A 107 15.90 11.09 -6.26
C LYS A 107 15.88 9.69 -6.84
N ALA A 108 14.74 8.99 -6.78
CA ALA A 108 14.54 7.78 -7.58
C ALA A 108 14.91 8.03 -9.05
N LYS A 109 14.51 9.19 -9.61
CA LYS A 109 14.85 9.61 -10.99
C LYS A 109 16.31 10.03 -11.18
N LYS A 110 16.95 10.64 -10.17
CA LYS A 110 18.34 11.12 -10.27
C LYS A 110 19.34 9.95 -10.27
N GLU A 111 19.09 8.91 -9.48
CA GLU A 111 19.93 7.71 -9.45
C GLU A 111 19.83 6.91 -10.76
N THR A 112 18.63 6.75 -11.33
CA THR A 112 18.46 6.12 -12.65
C THR A 112 19.25 6.83 -13.75
N LEU A 113 19.21 8.17 -13.79
CA LEU A 113 19.95 8.97 -14.78
C LEU A 113 21.48 8.94 -14.56
N THR A 114 21.93 8.88 -13.31
CA THR A 114 23.37 8.84 -13.00
C THR A 114 23.98 7.48 -13.38
N GLU A 115 23.19 6.40 -13.28
CA GLU A 115 23.64 5.06 -13.68
C GLU A 115 23.58 4.79 -15.18
N GLU A 116 22.57 5.30 -15.91
CA GLU A 116 22.59 5.27 -17.39
C GLU A 116 23.87 5.96 -17.92
N THR A 117 24.30 7.03 -17.26
CA THR A 117 25.53 7.76 -17.61
C THR A 117 26.81 7.00 -17.22
N LYS A 118 26.82 6.23 -16.12
CA LYS A 118 27.97 5.38 -15.72
C LYS A 118 28.07 4.11 -16.58
N SER A 119 26.96 3.41 -16.83
CA SER A 119 26.89 2.23 -17.71
C SER A 119 27.33 2.56 -19.14
N PHE A 120 26.93 3.73 -19.66
CA PHE A 120 27.37 4.22 -20.96
C PHE A 120 28.87 4.57 -21.00
N LYS A 121 29.42 5.12 -19.91
CA LYS A 121 30.86 5.44 -19.81
C LYS A 121 31.75 4.19 -19.62
N THR A 122 31.31 3.19 -18.86
CA THR A 122 32.08 1.93 -18.68
C THR A 122 32.11 1.11 -19.96
N SER A 123 31.07 1.20 -20.79
CA SER A 123 31.00 0.54 -22.11
C SER A 123 31.86 1.20 -23.20
N THR A 124 32.34 2.43 -23.00
CA THR A 124 33.13 3.18 -24.00
C THR A 124 34.65 3.14 -23.76
N VAL A 125 35.14 2.56 -22.66
CA VAL A 125 36.57 2.58 -22.31
C VAL A 125 37.35 1.35 -22.83
N SER A 126 36.70 0.32 -23.38
CA SER A 126 37.37 -0.93 -23.79
C SER A 126 37.20 -1.31 -25.27
N VAL A 127 37.37 -0.38 -26.22
CA VAL A 127 37.64 -0.78 -27.62
C VAL A 127 38.55 0.22 -28.34
N LYS A 128 39.86 -0.07 -28.42
CA LYS A 128 40.73 0.44 -29.49
C LYS A 128 40.78 -0.60 -30.63
N LYS A 129 40.11 -0.24 -31.73
CA LYS A 129 40.44 -0.46 -33.16
C LYS A 129 40.71 -1.90 -33.66
N SER A 130 39.71 -2.52 -34.31
CA SER A 130 39.87 -3.14 -35.64
C SER A 130 38.50 -3.26 -36.33
N GLU A 131 38.52 -3.27 -37.66
CA GLU A 131 37.41 -2.93 -38.56
C GLU A 131 36.30 -3.98 -38.71
N SER A 132 35.09 -3.44 -38.89
CA SER A 132 33.96 -3.93 -39.71
C SER A 132 33.51 -5.40 -39.60
N LYS A 133 32.35 -5.59 -38.95
CA LYS A 133 31.17 -6.25 -39.54
C LYS A 133 29.95 -5.99 -38.64
N LYS A 134 28.91 -5.37 -39.23
CA LYS A 134 27.61 -5.10 -38.59
C LYS A 134 26.96 -6.41 -38.18
N VAL A 135 27.07 -6.77 -36.90
CA VAL A 135 26.18 -7.72 -36.24
C VAL A 135 25.32 -6.91 -35.27
N LYS A 136 24.02 -6.80 -35.56
CA LYS A 136 23.02 -6.26 -34.63
C LYS A 136 23.01 -7.16 -33.39
N LYS A 137 23.80 -6.83 -32.37
CA LYS A 137 23.78 -7.53 -31.08
C LYS A 137 22.53 -7.04 -30.34
N GLN A 138 21.48 -7.86 -30.38
CA GLN A 138 20.31 -7.69 -29.54
C GLN A 138 20.76 -7.72 -28.07
N ILE A 139 20.47 -6.63 -27.36
CA ILE A 139 20.56 -6.55 -25.90
C ILE A 139 19.57 -7.60 -25.37
N PRO A 140 19.98 -8.60 -24.59
CA PRO A 140 19.05 -9.58 -24.07
C PRO A 140 18.06 -8.88 -23.14
N LEU A 141 16.78 -9.12 -23.41
CA LEU A 141 15.65 -8.63 -22.63
C LEU A 141 15.87 -8.92 -21.14
N ARG A 142 15.95 -7.83 -20.38
CA ARG A 142 15.87 -7.71 -18.93
C ARG A 142 14.91 -8.79 -18.40
N SER A 143 15.43 -9.83 -17.76
CA SER A 143 14.57 -10.82 -17.10
C SER A 143 13.72 -10.08 -16.08
N LYS A 144 12.45 -10.45 -16.01
CA LYS A 144 11.47 -9.89 -15.07
C LYS A 144 11.83 -10.41 -13.68
N ASP A 145 12.83 -9.81 -13.05
CA ASP A 145 13.34 -10.21 -11.75
C ASP A 145 12.24 -9.96 -10.71
N GLN A 146 11.65 -11.04 -10.20
CA GLN A 146 10.63 -10.99 -9.15
C GLN A 146 11.31 -10.70 -7.81
N ASN A 147 11.92 -9.53 -7.68
CA ASN A 147 12.51 -9.13 -6.41
C ASN A 147 11.36 -8.93 -5.41
N GLY A 148 11.52 -9.40 -4.17
CA GLY A 148 10.44 -9.39 -3.16
C GLY A 148 9.77 -8.02 -2.96
N TYR A 149 10.49 -6.92 -3.25
CA TYR A 149 9.97 -5.55 -3.25
C TYR A 149 8.91 -5.27 -4.34
N GLU A 150 9.00 -5.87 -5.53
CA GLU A 150 7.94 -5.80 -6.56
C GLU A 150 6.69 -6.54 -6.09
N ALA A 151 6.84 -7.71 -5.46
CA ALA A 151 5.71 -8.45 -4.92
C ALA A 151 5.01 -7.66 -3.81
N VAL A 152 5.77 -7.02 -2.91
CA VAL A 152 5.22 -6.13 -1.86
C VAL A 152 4.56 -4.89 -2.46
N TYR A 153 5.15 -4.28 -3.49
CA TYR A 153 4.58 -3.11 -4.18
C TYR A 153 3.27 -3.46 -4.91
N VAL A 154 3.27 -4.53 -5.71
CA VAL A 154 2.11 -4.95 -6.51
C VAL A 154 0.99 -5.51 -5.63
N LYS A 155 1.30 -6.42 -4.69
CA LYS A 155 0.30 -6.96 -3.76
C LYS A 155 -0.17 -5.90 -2.76
N GLY A 156 0.70 -4.99 -2.36
CA GLY A 156 0.39 -3.89 -1.46
C GLY A 156 -0.51 -2.82 -2.08
N CYS A 157 -0.24 -2.40 -3.32
CA CYS A 157 -1.13 -1.50 -4.05
C CYS A 157 -2.52 -2.11 -4.29
N ALA A 158 -2.59 -3.41 -4.62
CA ALA A 158 -3.86 -4.13 -4.72
C ALA A 158 -4.59 -4.21 -3.36
N GLY A 159 -3.85 -4.43 -2.27
CA GLY A 159 -4.37 -4.45 -0.90
C GLY A 159 -4.91 -3.10 -0.45
N ILE A 160 -4.21 -1.99 -0.73
CA ILE A 160 -4.72 -0.63 -0.44
C ILE A 160 -5.95 -0.34 -1.29
N PHE A 161 -5.92 -0.68 -2.58
CA PHE A 161 -7.08 -0.47 -3.44
C PHE A 161 -8.29 -1.25 -2.92
N PHE A 162 -8.10 -2.51 -2.52
CA PHE A 162 -9.15 -3.31 -1.90
C PHE A 162 -9.57 -2.77 -0.54
N PHE A 163 -8.65 -2.27 0.29
CA PHE A 163 -8.99 -1.69 1.59
C PHE A 163 -9.72 -0.36 1.46
N VAL A 164 -9.32 0.51 0.53
CA VAL A 164 -10.00 1.77 0.24
C VAL A 164 -11.34 1.49 -0.43
N PHE A 165 -11.41 0.53 -1.36
CA PHE A 165 -12.66 0.10 -1.97
C PHE A 165 -13.60 -0.52 -0.92
N ALA A 166 -13.11 -1.44 -0.09
CA ALA A 166 -13.88 -2.05 0.98
C ALA A 166 -14.26 -1.03 2.04
N SER A 167 -13.38 -0.09 2.39
CA SER A 167 -13.70 1.01 3.30
C SER A 167 -14.79 1.88 2.70
N VAL A 168 -14.64 2.40 1.47
CA VAL A 168 -15.68 3.20 0.79
C VAL A 168 -16.98 2.41 0.60
N PHE A 169 -16.90 1.13 0.26
CA PHE A 169 -18.05 0.24 0.13
C PHE A 169 -18.76 0.02 1.47
N ILE A 170 -18.01 -0.20 2.55
CA ILE A 170 -18.51 -0.24 3.92
C ILE A 170 -19.05 1.13 4.33
N LEU A 171 -18.43 2.25 3.97
CA LEU A 171 -18.94 3.59 4.29
C LEU A 171 -20.26 3.88 3.56
N ILE A 172 -20.44 3.38 2.33
CA ILE A 172 -21.66 3.55 1.52
C ILE A 172 -22.77 2.58 1.96
N PHE A 173 -22.44 1.31 2.20
CA PHE A 173 -23.43 0.26 2.54
C PHE A 173 -23.66 0.07 4.04
N ALA A 174 -22.69 0.45 4.89
CA ALA A 174 -22.80 0.40 6.35
C ALA A 174 -23.25 1.75 6.96
N GLY A 175 -23.98 2.56 6.19
CA GLY A 175 -24.81 3.65 6.72
C GLY A 175 -25.87 3.20 7.73
N GLY A 176 -26.04 1.88 7.94
CA GLY A 176 -26.86 1.29 9.00
C GLY A 176 -26.11 0.86 10.28
N PHE A 177 -24.79 1.00 10.38
CA PHE A 177 -24.00 0.43 11.49
C PHE A 177 -23.56 1.41 12.59
N GLY A 178 -24.08 2.64 12.64
CA GLY A 178 -23.77 3.59 13.72
C GLY A 178 -22.30 4.01 13.85
N LEU A 179 -21.41 3.54 12.96
CA LEU A 179 -19.97 3.86 12.93
C LEU A 179 -19.67 5.36 12.84
N PHE A 180 -20.65 6.15 12.40
CA PHE A 180 -20.53 7.60 12.23
C PHE A 180 -21.16 8.44 13.33
N GLU A 181 -21.84 7.84 14.31
CA GLU A 181 -22.47 8.61 15.39
C GLU A 181 -21.42 9.36 16.24
N ASN A 182 -20.16 8.90 16.23
CA ASN A 182 -19.04 9.50 16.92
C ASN A 182 -17.99 10.16 15.99
N PHE A 183 -18.25 10.25 14.67
CA PHE A 183 -17.29 10.82 13.72
C PHE A 183 -17.31 12.35 13.77
N LYS A 184 -16.52 12.90 14.69
CA LYS A 184 -16.29 14.35 14.76
C LYS A 184 -15.39 14.79 13.60
N VAL A 185 -15.66 15.98 13.06
CA VAL A 185 -14.83 16.64 12.04
C VAL A 185 -13.35 16.74 12.47
N ALA A 186 -13.09 16.78 13.78
CA ALA A 186 -11.75 16.72 14.37
C ALA A 186 -10.94 15.46 14.03
N HIS A 187 -11.58 14.34 13.63
CA HIS A 187 -10.88 13.09 13.31
C HIS A 187 -10.33 13.03 11.87
N ILE A 188 -10.80 13.94 10.99
CA ILE A 188 -10.41 13.96 9.57
C ILE A 188 -8.88 14.07 9.36
N PRO A 189 -8.14 14.95 10.06
CA PRO A 189 -6.69 15.07 9.85
C PRO A 189 -5.91 13.80 10.21
N TYR A 190 -6.34 13.06 11.23
CA TYR A 190 -5.67 11.84 11.68
C TYR A 190 -5.85 10.70 10.68
N ILE A 191 -7.06 10.55 10.12
CA ILE A 191 -7.36 9.54 9.10
C ILE A 191 -6.60 9.87 7.81
N LEU A 192 -6.56 11.15 7.44
CA LEU A 192 -5.80 11.62 6.29
C LEU A 192 -4.30 11.36 6.46
N TYR A 193 -3.75 11.65 7.65
CA TYR A 193 -2.36 11.31 7.99
C TYR A 193 -2.09 9.81 7.84
N ALA A 194 -2.97 8.94 8.35
CA ALA A 194 -2.80 7.49 8.24
C ALA A 194 -2.74 7.01 6.78
N ILE A 195 -3.63 7.51 5.93
CA ILE A 195 -3.65 7.16 4.49
C ILE A 195 -2.36 7.64 3.81
N LEU A 196 -1.93 8.86 4.09
CA LEU A 196 -0.72 9.44 3.50
C LEU A 196 0.56 8.77 4.01
N ALA A 197 0.61 8.38 5.27
CA ALA A 197 1.70 7.61 5.87
C ALA A 197 1.84 6.23 5.18
N ILE A 198 0.72 5.53 4.95
CA ILE A 198 0.70 4.27 4.20
C ILE A 198 1.19 4.50 2.76
N GLY A 199 0.70 5.54 2.08
CA GLY A 199 1.17 5.87 0.72
C GLY A 199 2.67 6.15 0.66
N LEU A 200 3.22 6.86 1.66
CA LEU A 200 4.65 7.13 1.78
C LEU A 200 5.45 5.85 2.03
N PHE A 201 4.95 4.93 2.86
CA PHE A 201 5.55 3.63 3.11
C PHE A 201 5.74 2.82 1.82
N PHE A 202 4.71 2.76 0.95
CA PHE A 202 4.83 2.05 -0.32
C PHE A 202 5.80 2.72 -1.29
N ARG A 203 5.89 4.06 -1.29
CA ARG A 203 6.93 4.75 -2.07
C ARG A 203 8.32 4.51 -1.54
N TYR A 204 8.49 4.47 -0.24
CA TYR A 204 9.73 4.05 0.38
C TYR A 204 10.13 2.65 -0.10
N TYR A 205 9.22 1.66 -0.06
CA TYR A 205 9.48 0.31 -0.56
C TYR A 205 9.80 0.29 -2.05
N ALA A 206 9.13 1.10 -2.87
CA ALA A 206 9.42 1.20 -4.30
C ALA A 206 10.83 1.77 -4.55
N TYR A 207 11.27 2.74 -3.76
CA TYR A 207 12.62 3.30 -3.84
C TYR A 207 13.68 2.27 -3.41
N VAL A 208 13.49 1.57 -2.28
CA VAL A 208 14.40 0.50 -1.86
C VAL A 208 14.43 -0.64 -2.88
N GLY A 209 13.29 -0.98 -3.49
CA GLY A 209 13.22 -1.92 -4.59
C GLY A 209 14.01 -1.46 -5.83
N ASN A 210 14.05 -0.15 -6.10
CA ASN A 210 14.91 0.41 -7.14
C ASN A 210 16.40 0.27 -6.78
N LEU A 211 16.80 0.58 -5.54
CA LEU A 211 18.17 0.35 -5.06
C LEU A 211 18.61 -1.11 -5.21
N ARG A 212 17.70 -2.07 -4.98
CA ARG A 212 18.01 -3.50 -5.18
C ARG A 212 18.18 -3.88 -6.66
N ARG A 213 17.65 -3.09 -7.60
CA ARG A 213 17.86 -3.33 -9.04
C ARG A 213 19.12 -2.67 -9.57
N THR A 214 19.61 -1.64 -8.89
CA THR A 214 20.86 -0.95 -9.25
C THR A 214 22.07 -1.68 -8.70
N HIS A 215 21.99 -2.17 -7.45
CA HIS A 215 23.05 -2.93 -6.79
C HIS A 215 22.73 -4.42 -6.80
N PHE A 216 23.49 -5.18 -7.59
CA PHE A 216 23.44 -6.63 -7.61
C PHE A 216 24.13 -7.20 -6.36
N ASP A 217 25.25 -6.59 -5.97
CA ASP A 217 26.00 -6.98 -4.77
C ASP A 217 25.25 -6.59 -3.48
N ASP A 218 25.20 -7.53 -2.54
CA ASP A 218 24.48 -7.38 -1.28
C ASP A 218 25.12 -6.31 -0.39
N GLU A 219 26.45 -6.19 -0.36
CA GLU A 219 27.15 -5.21 0.47
C GLU A 219 26.86 -3.78 -0.01
N ASN A 220 27.01 -3.53 -1.31
CA ASN A 220 26.71 -2.23 -1.93
C ASN A 220 25.24 -1.85 -1.73
N PHE A 221 24.32 -2.81 -1.89
CA PHE A 221 22.91 -2.58 -1.61
C PHE A 221 22.66 -2.20 -0.15
N LEU A 222 23.23 -2.94 0.81
CA LEU A 222 23.05 -2.67 2.24
C LEU A 222 23.65 -1.32 2.65
N GLU A 223 24.80 -0.93 2.08
CA GLU A 223 25.41 0.36 2.35
C GLU A 223 24.60 1.50 1.72
N ALA A 224 24.11 1.36 0.49
CA ALA A 224 23.23 2.35 -0.15
C ALA A 224 21.92 2.56 0.64
N VAL A 225 21.32 1.47 1.14
CA VAL A 225 20.13 1.54 2.01
C VAL A 225 20.45 2.27 3.32
N LYS A 226 21.61 1.99 3.94
CA LYS A 226 22.06 2.66 5.16
C LYS A 226 22.30 4.15 4.94
N GLU A 227 22.98 4.53 3.85
CA GLU A 227 23.18 5.94 3.49
C GLU A 227 21.85 6.66 3.29
N PHE A 228 20.89 6.00 2.62
CA PHE A 228 19.54 6.51 2.48
C PHE A 228 18.88 6.73 3.86
N HIS A 229 18.87 5.73 4.73
CA HIS A 229 18.25 5.89 6.06
C HIS A 229 18.94 6.96 6.91
N TYR A 230 20.26 7.06 6.86
CA TYR A 230 21.00 8.10 7.56
C TYR A 230 20.59 9.51 7.09
N LYS A 231 20.46 9.70 5.77
CA LYS A 231 20.06 10.99 5.19
C LYS A 231 18.57 11.32 5.39
N TYR A 232 17.75 10.29 5.53
CA TYR A 232 16.29 10.38 5.55
C TYR A 232 15.62 9.81 6.78
N TRP A 233 16.32 9.83 7.90
CA TRP A 233 15.81 9.36 9.17
C TRP A 233 14.47 10.04 9.54
N TRP A 234 14.27 11.29 9.11
CA TRP A 234 13.05 12.07 9.29
C TRP A 234 11.80 11.48 8.60
N LEU A 235 11.94 10.58 7.61
CA LEU A 235 10.80 9.89 7.00
C LEU A 235 10.02 9.03 8.01
N ILE A 236 10.68 8.58 9.09
CA ILE A 236 10.05 7.80 10.16
C ILE A 236 8.94 8.60 10.85
N ILE A 237 9.11 9.92 10.99
CA ILE A 237 8.11 10.81 11.61
C ILE A 237 6.84 10.89 10.75
N PHE A 238 6.99 10.85 9.43
CA PHE A 238 5.86 10.91 8.48
C PHE A 238 5.23 9.55 8.20
N SER A 239 5.98 8.46 8.41
CA SER A 239 5.47 7.10 8.28
C SER A 239 6.18 6.16 9.26
N PRO A 240 5.64 6.00 10.48
CA PRO A 240 6.21 5.12 11.51
C PRO A 240 6.34 3.65 11.05
N LEU A 241 5.55 3.22 10.06
CA LEU A 241 5.63 1.89 9.45
C LEU A 241 7.01 1.57 8.87
N ILE A 242 7.81 2.58 8.51
CA ILE A 242 9.17 2.39 7.99
C ILE A 242 10.08 1.71 9.02
N ILE A 243 9.80 1.85 10.32
CA ILE A 243 10.56 1.18 11.39
C ILE A 243 10.56 -0.34 11.21
N ILE A 244 9.44 -0.92 10.80
CA ILE A 244 9.33 -2.37 10.53
C ILE A 244 10.33 -2.77 9.43
N ALA A 245 10.41 -1.97 8.38
CA ALA A 245 11.39 -2.21 7.33
C ALA A 245 12.82 -2.09 7.85
N LEU A 246 13.14 -1.07 8.66
CA LEU A 246 14.47 -0.92 9.26
C LEU A 246 14.87 -2.15 10.08
N ILE A 247 13.95 -2.67 10.89
CA ILE A 247 14.18 -3.87 11.71
C ILE A 247 14.49 -5.07 10.80
N ILE A 248 13.71 -5.30 9.75
CA ILE A 248 13.95 -6.40 8.79
C ILE A 248 15.34 -6.27 8.13
N HIS A 249 15.73 -5.06 7.71
CA HIS A 249 17.05 -4.84 7.10
C HIS A 249 18.18 -5.02 8.11
N ALA A 250 17.99 -4.60 9.37
CA ALA A 250 18.96 -4.82 10.44
C ALA A 250 19.16 -6.32 10.72
N PHE A 251 18.08 -7.10 10.78
CA PHE A 251 18.16 -8.56 10.92
C PHE A 251 18.85 -9.21 9.72
N LYS A 252 18.54 -8.79 8.49
CA LYS A 252 19.22 -9.30 7.29
C LYS A 252 20.72 -9.00 7.34
N LYS A 253 21.08 -7.76 7.67
CA LYS A 253 22.47 -7.34 7.83
C LYS A 253 23.20 -8.16 8.89
N ALA A 254 22.59 -8.36 10.07
CA ALA A 254 23.21 -9.16 11.13
C ALA A 254 23.53 -10.59 10.68
N LYS A 255 22.65 -11.23 9.90
CA LYS A 255 22.90 -12.56 9.32
C LYS A 255 24.01 -12.56 8.27
N THR A 256 24.16 -11.48 7.51
CA THR A 256 25.19 -11.38 6.45
C THR A 256 26.52 -10.81 6.93
N VAL A 257 26.64 -10.32 8.17
CA VAL A 257 27.91 -9.78 8.69
C VAL A 257 29.03 -10.81 8.63
N GLU A 258 28.74 -12.09 8.91
CA GLU A 258 29.74 -13.15 8.82
C GLU A 258 30.22 -13.40 7.38
N ARG A 259 29.34 -13.19 6.39
CA ARG A 259 29.66 -13.32 4.97
C ARG A 259 30.68 -12.26 4.50
N PHE A 260 30.65 -11.06 5.08
CA PHE A 260 31.50 -9.93 4.68
C PHE A 260 32.75 -9.74 5.55
N LYS A 261 33.03 -10.62 6.51
CA LYS A 261 34.26 -10.53 7.31
C LYS A 261 35.48 -10.75 6.40
N PRO A 262 36.51 -9.89 6.46
CA PRO A 262 37.75 -10.09 5.71
C PRO A 262 38.35 -11.46 6.01
N ILE A 263 38.79 -12.14 4.97
CA ILE A 263 39.57 -13.37 5.08
C ILE A 263 41.05 -13.07 4.93
N PHE A 264 41.90 -13.97 5.42
CA PHE A 264 43.34 -13.81 5.36
C PHE A 264 43.96 -14.74 4.32
N ASP A 265 44.98 -14.23 3.64
CA ASP A 265 45.82 -14.96 2.69
C ASP A 265 46.82 -15.89 3.41
N SER A 266 47.55 -16.71 2.64
CA SER A 266 48.65 -17.57 3.11
C SER A 266 49.72 -16.80 3.91
N ARG A 267 49.87 -15.51 3.64
CA ARG A 267 50.79 -14.56 4.30
C ARG A 267 50.16 -13.81 5.47
N ASN A 268 48.94 -14.17 5.88
CA ASN A 268 48.17 -13.52 6.94
C ASN A 268 47.82 -12.04 6.66
N ASN A 269 47.73 -11.66 5.39
CA ASN A 269 47.24 -10.34 4.94
C ASN A 269 45.75 -10.41 4.65
N GLU A 270 45.02 -9.32 4.93
CA GLU A 270 43.59 -9.23 4.60
C GLU A 270 43.37 -9.25 3.08
N MET A 271 42.50 -10.13 2.61
CA MET A 271 42.07 -10.20 1.23
C MET A 271 40.93 -9.22 0.97
N LEU A 272 40.86 -8.69 -0.25
CA LEU A 272 39.81 -7.79 -0.69
C LEU A 272 38.69 -8.58 -1.36
N ARG A 273 37.44 -8.35 -0.95
CA ARG A 273 36.26 -8.90 -1.64
C ARG A 273 36.08 -8.16 -2.96
N MET A 274 35.88 -8.91 -4.03
CA MET A 274 35.63 -8.35 -5.34
C MET A 274 34.20 -7.81 -5.43
N ASP A 275 34.07 -6.56 -5.85
CA ASP A 275 32.77 -5.93 -6.11
C ASP A 275 32.06 -6.59 -7.31
N ARG A 276 30.91 -7.22 -7.02
CA ARG A 276 30.12 -7.96 -8.03
C ARG A 276 29.29 -7.02 -8.91
N ASP A 277 29.10 -5.75 -8.54
CA ASP A 277 28.47 -4.76 -9.42
C ASP A 277 29.39 -4.40 -10.60
N LEU A 278 30.71 -4.41 -10.38
CA LEU A 278 31.71 -4.16 -11.42
C LEU A 278 32.04 -5.41 -12.22
N ASN A 279 32.15 -6.57 -11.55
CA ASN A 279 32.39 -7.86 -12.19
C ASN A 279 31.17 -8.77 -12.10
N LEU A 280 30.10 -8.40 -12.81
CA LEU A 280 28.84 -9.15 -12.84
C LEU A 280 29.03 -10.62 -13.19
N GLU A 281 29.86 -10.94 -14.19
CA GLU A 281 30.06 -12.33 -14.64
C GLU A 281 30.97 -13.15 -13.72
N GLY A 282 31.81 -12.50 -12.92
CA GLY A 282 32.83 -13.16 -12.10
C GLY A 282 33.95 -13.82 -12.88
N SER A 283 34.04 -13.54 -14.18
CA SER A 283 35.18 -13.94 -14.99
C SER A 283 36.43 -13.16 -14.57
N PRO A 284 37.62 -13.77 -14.59
CA PRO A 284 37.92 -15.15 -15.00
C PRO A 284 37.80 -16.21 -13.88
N TYR A 285 37.40 -15.82 -12.66
CA TYR A 285 37.48 -16.70 -11.48
C TYR A 285 36.39 -17.77 -11.44
N LEU A 286 35.16 -17.43 -11.83
CA LEU A 286 34.04 -18.38 -11.80
C LEU A 286 33.98 -19.23 -13.06
N THR A 287 33.69 -20.52 -12.86
CA THR A 287 33.35 -21.43 -13.97
C THR A 287 31.96 -21.14 -14.52
N LYS A 288 31.68 -21.59 -15.75
CA LYS A 288 30.33 -21.45 -16.35
C LYS A 288 29.23 -22.14 -15.54
N GLY A 289 29.56 -23.24 -14.84
CA GLY A 289 28.64 -23.96 -13.96
C GLY A 289 28.27 -23.16 -12.72
N GLN A 290 29.28 -22.66 -12.01
CA GLN A 290 29.10 -21.77 -10.85
C GLN A 290 28.32 -20.51 -11.23
N ARG A 291 28.64 -19.91 -12.39
CA ARG A 291 27.89 -18.77 -12.88
C ARG A 291 26.42 -19.11 -13.14
N LYS A 292 26.12 -20.31 -13.62
CA LYS A 292 24.75 -20.76 -13.81
C LYS A 292 24.02 -20.96 -12.47
N GLU A 293 24.70 -21.47 -11.44
CA GLU A 293 24.16 -21.59 -10.08
C GLU A 293 23.78 -20.23 -9.48
N GLU A 294 24.56 -19.17 -9.72
CA GLU A 294 24.21 -17.79 -9.34
C GLU A 294 22.97 -17.29 -10.09
N ILE A 295 22.92 -17.49 -11.40
CA ILE A 295 21.81 -17.01 -12.23
C ILE A 295 20.47 -17.62 -11.80
N ILE A 296 20.47 -18.90 -11.40
CA ILE A 296 19.26 -19.58 -10.89
C ILE A 296 19.05 -19.36 -9.39
N LYS A 297 19.90 -18.57 -8.72
CA LYS A 297 19.85 -18.28 -7.27
C LYS A 297 19.93 -19.53 -6.39
N ALA A 298 20.69 -20.54 -6.83
CA ALA A 298 20.99 -21.72 -6.02
C ALA A 298 22.14 -21.43 -5.05
N TYR A 299 23.22 -20.82 -5.55
CA TYR A 299 24.38 -20.41 -4.77
C TYR A 299 24.81 -19.00 -5.14
N ASP A 300 25.31 -18.26 -4.15
CA ASP A 300 26.07 -17.03 -4.36
C ASP A 300 27.56 -17.31 -4.13
N TYR A 301 28.42 -16.83 -5.03
CA TYR A 301 29.87 -16.94 -4.88
C TYR A 301 30.50 -15.57 -4.59
N ASP A 302 31.20 -15.48 -3.47
CA ASP A 302 32.05 -14.35 -3.14
C ASP A 302 33.50 -14.65 -3.55
N ILE A 303 34.07 -13.76 -4.34
CA ILE A 303 35.46 -13.85 -4.81
C ILE A 303 36.29 -12.93 -3.94
N TRP A 304 37.30 -13.49 -3.28
CA TRP A 304 38.29 -12.76 -2.50
C TRP A 304 39.63 -12.83 -3.20
N GLU A 305 40.29 -11.68 -3.35
CA GLU A 305 41.59 -11.57 -4.01
C GLU A 305 42.61 -10.97 -3.04
N SER A 306 43.80 -11.54 -3.01
CA SER A 306 44.91 -11.01 -2.21
C SER A 306 45.33 -9.64 -2.74
N THR A 307 45.91 -8.79 -1.88
CA THR A 307 46.42 -7.47 -2.27
C THR A 307 47.42 -7.54 -3.42
N ASP A 308 48.16 -8.64 -3.49
CA ASP A 308 49.19 -8.90 -4.50
C ASP A 308 48.61 -9.50 -5.81
N LYS A 309 47.30 -9.79 -5.83
CA LYS A 309 46.55 -10.45 -6.93
C LYS A 309 47.08 -11.82 -7.37
N GLN A 310 47.88 -12.46 -6.53
CA GLN A 310 48.45 -13.79 -6.80
C GLN A 310 47.54 -14.92 -6.33
N GLU A 311 46.82 -14.70 -5.23
CA GLU A 311 45.93 -15.69 -4.61
C GLU A 311 44.49 -15.20 -4.67
N HIS A 312 43.57 -16.12 -4.96
CA HIS A 312 42.13 -15.87 -4.86
C HIS A 312 41.43 -17.04 -4.18
N ILE A 313 40.41 -16.72 -3.40
CA ILE A 313 39.59 -17.70 -2.69
C ILE A 313 38.13 -17.44 -3.04
N ILE A 314 37.41 -18.52 -3.39
CA ILE A 314 35.98 -18.46 -3.69
C ILE A 314 35.22 -19.04 -2.52
N LYS A 315 34.37 -18.23 -1.88
CA LYS A 315 33.45 -18.66 -0.83
C LYS A 315 32.05 -18.84 -1.40
N VAL A 316 31.39 -19.93 -1.03
CA VAL A 316 30.06 -20.30 -1.51
C VAL A 316 29.03 -20.14 -0.41
N TRP A 317 27.88 -19.56 -0.74
CA TRP A 317 26.76 -19.33 0.19
C TRP A 317 25.45 -19.78 -0.44
N PRO A 318 24.54 -20.45 0.31
CA PRO A 318 23.22 -20.79 -0.21
C PRO A 318 22.39 -19.54 -0.48
N ALA A 319 21.81 -19.44 -1.68
CA ALA A 319 20.99 -18.31 -2.13
C ALA A 319 19.47 -18.62 -1.99
N GLU A 320 18.60 -17.74 -2.50
CA GLU A 320 17.16 -17.79 -2.21
C GLU A 320 16.47 -19.09 -2.67
N GLU A 321 16.92 -19.67 -3.78
CA GLU A 321 16.35 -20.88 -4.39
C GLU A 321 17.21 -22.12 -4.11
N TYR A 322 18.11 -22.08 -3.12
CA TYR A 322 19.00 -23.20 -2.77
C TYR A 322 18.26 -24.54 -2.58
N ASN A 323 17.10 -24.52 -1.94
CA ASN A 323 16.31 -25.72 -1.65
C ASN A 323 15.51 -26.22 -2.87
N SER A 324 15.37 -25.41 -3.91
CA SER A 324 14.62 -25.73 -5.13
C SER A 324 15.43 -26.57 -6.12
N PHE A 325 16.76 -26.62 -5.94
CA PHE A 325 17.69 -27.33 -6.80
C PHE A 325 18.54 -28.32 -6.00
N ILE A 326 19.03 -29.37 -6.65
CA ILE A 326 20.00 -30.32 -6.10
C ILE A 326 21.20 -30.50 -7.04
N GLU A 327 22.26 -31.17 -6.57
CA GLU A 327 23.43 -31.48 -7.37
C GLU A 327 23.10 -32.42 -8.52
N CYS A 328 23.47 -32.03 -9.74
CA CYS A 328 23.25 -32.84 -10.91
C CYS A 328 24.17 -34.07 -10.91
N PRO A 329 23.65 -35.29 -11.18
CA PRO A 329 24.49 -36.49 -11.24
C PRO A 329 25.56 -36.41 -12.35
N SER A 330 25.25 -35.73 -13.46
CA SER A 330 26.11 -35.58 -14.65
C SER A 330 27.17 -34.49 -14.49
N CYS A 331 26.79 -33.25 -14.13
CA CYS A 331 27.73 -32.12 -14.08
C CYS A 331 28.16 -31.68 -12.67
N LYS A 332 27.64 -32.29 -11.60
CA LYS A 332 27.92 -32.00 -10.17
C LYS A 332 27.51 -30.61 -9.66
N PHE A 333 27.22 -29.65 -10.53
CA PHE A 333 26.63 -28.36 -10.14
C PHE A 333 25.19 -28.53 -9.62
N ARG A 334 24.80 -27.74 -8.62
CA ARG A 334 23.47 -27.65 -8.01
C ARG A 334 22.48 -26.90 -8.89
N THR A 335 22.21 -27.49 -10.05
CA THR A 335 21.34 -26.92 -11.09
C THR A 335 20.25 -27.90 -11.51
N TYR A 336 20.07 -29.00 -10.78
CA TYR A 336 19.10 -30.04 -11.08
C TYR A 336 17.78 -29.77 -10.37
N GLN A 337 16.73 -29.54 -11.14
CA GLN A 337 15.37 -29.31 -10.64
C GLN A 337 14.58 -30.62 -10.66
N LEU A 338 14.04 -30.99 -9.51
CA LEU A 338 13.23 -32.20 -9.36
C LEU A 338 11.77 -31.96 -9.72
N ASN A 339 11.12 -32.99 -10.28
CA ASN A 339 9.68 -33.03 -10.51
C ASN A 339 9.15 -31.84 -11.32
N LYS A 340 9.92 -31.37 -12.30
CA LYS A 340 9.47 -30.32 -13.23
C LYS A 340 8.31 -30.87 -14.05
N GLN A 341 7.17 -30.20 -13.95
CA GLN A 341 5.96 -30.57 -14.65
C GLN A 341 5.84 -29.78 -15.96
N GLU A 342 5.83 -30.48 -17.09
CA GLU A 342 5.60 -29.87 -18.40
C GLU A 342 4.26 -30.31 -18.96
N THR A 343 3.34 -29.35 -19.10
CA THR A 343 2.00 -29.61 -19.65
C THR A 343 2.10 -29.85 -21.15
N THR A 344 1.69 -31.03 -21.59
CA THR A 344 1.65 -31.41 -23.01
C THR A 344 0.30 -31.14 -23.63
N LYS A 345 -0.78 -31.42 -22.87
CA LYS A 345 -2.14 -31.11 -23.24
C LYS A 345 -2.82 -30.40 -22.07
N SER A 346 -3.23 -29.16 -22.29
CA SER A 346 -3.92 -28.37 -21.27
C SER A 346 -5.28 -28.99 -20.91
N PRO A 347 -5.66 -29.05 -19.63
CA PRO A 347 -6.99 -29.49 -19.23
C PRO A 347 -8.05 -28.49 -19.68
N THR A 348 -9.21 -29.02 -20.08
CA THR A 348 -10.41 -28.24 -20.44
C THR A 348 -11.52 -28.54 -19.43
N TYR A 349 -12.61 -27.79 -19.44
CA TYR A 349 -13.81 -28.07 -18.62
C TYR A 349 -14.48 -29.42 -18.91
N SER A 350 -14.19 -30.03 -20.06
CA SER A 350 -14.79 -31.28 -20.53
C SER A 350 -13.78 -32.42 -20.78
N SER A 351 -12.47 -32.15 -20.65
CA SER A 351 -11.44 -33.14 -20.93
C SER A 351 -10.23 -32.97 -20.03
N THR A 352 -9.71 -34.07 -19.50
CA THR A 352 -8.48 -34.08 -18.70
C THR A 352 -7.28 -33.63 -19.56
N GLY A 353 -6.32 -33.00 -18.90
CA GLY A 353 -5.03 -32.66 -19.50
C GLY A 353 -4.01 -33.76 -19.25
N THR A 354 -2.87 -33.67 -19.92
CA THR A 354 -1.71 -34.55 -19.67
C THR A 354 -0.47 -33.68 -19.48
N ALA A 355 0.33 -34.01 -18.49
CA ALA A 355 1.65 -33.44 -18.30
C ALA A 355 2.69 -34.55 -18.16
N LYS A 356 3.93 -34.28 -18.58
CA LYS A 356 5.07 -35.13 -18.29
C LYS A 356 5.80 -34.58 -17.08
N LEU A 357 6.25 -35.47 -16.20
CA LEU A 357 7.08 -35.15 -15.05
C LEU A 357 8.52 -35.53 -15.38
N THR A 358 9.41 -34.55 -15.37
CA THR A 358 10.82 -34.72 -15.71
C THR A 358 11.69 -34.10 -14.62
N ASN A 359 12.86 -34.66 -14.38
CA ASN A 359 13.94 -33.95 -13.71
C ASN A 359 14.86 -33.36 -14.76
N GLU A 360 15.28 -32.12 -14.60
CA GLU A 360 16.06 -31.41 -15.61
C GLU A 360 17.18 -30.61 -14.96
N CYS A 361 18.35 -30.63 -15.59
CA CYS A 361 19.49 -29.82 -15.21
C CYS A 361 19.53 -28.54 -16.05
N ASN A 362 19.53 -27.38 -15.39
CA ASN A 362 19.55 -26.09 -16.07
C ASN A 362 20.92 -25.75 -16.68
N PHE A 363 21.99 -26.50 -16.39
CA PHE A 363 23.35 -26.23 -16.89
C PHE A 363 23.80 -27.18 -18.00
N CYS A 364 23.72 -28.50 -17.79
CA CYS A 364 24.20 -29.49 -18.75
C CYS A 364 23.10 -30.13 -19.61
N ASP A 365 21.87 -29.61 -19.54
CA ASP A 365 20.70 -30.09 -20.28
C ASP A 365 20.39 -31.58 -20.06
N HIS A 366 20.88 -32.17 -18.95
CA HIS A 366 20.56 -33.53 -18.55
C HIS A 366 19.09 -33.62 -18.13
N VAL A 367 18.31 -34.43 -18.84
CA VAL A 367 16.87 -34.64 -18.58
C VAL A 367 16.61 -36.11 -18.27
N GLU A 368 15.90 -36.36 -17.17
CA GLU A 368 15.42 -37.67 -16.76
C GLU A 368 13.88 -37.66 -16.77
N PHE A 369 13.28 -38.51 -17.59
CA PHE A 369 11.83 -38.68 -17.61
C PHE A 369 11.38 -39.60 -16.48
N ILE A 370 10.42 -39.14 -15.67
CA ILE A 370 9.88 -39.94 -14.56
C ILE A 370 8.62 -40.67 -15.01
N LYS A 371 7.57 -39.90 -15.33
CA LYS A 371 6.25 -40.46 -15.68
C LYS A 371 5.33 -39.42 -16.33
N TRP A 372 4.29 -39.93 -16.96
CA TRP A 372 3.13 -39.13 -17.33
C TRP A 372 2.20 -38.93 -16.13
N ILE A 373 1.61 -37.74 -16.03
CA ILE A 373 0.59 -37.39 -15.05
C ILE A 373 -0.64 -36.82 -15.76
N THR A 374 -1.82 -37.16 -15.27
CA THR A 374 -3.10 -36.66 -15.78
C THR A 374 -3.52 -35.42 -15.00
N LEU A 375 -3.82 -34.32 -15.69
CA LEU A 375 -4.31 -33.09 -15.09
C LEU A 375 -5.84 -33.13 -15.02
N ALA A 376 -6.37 -32.83 -13.84
CA ALA A 376 -7.81 -32.74 -13.63
C ALA A 376 -8.44 -31.69 -14.54
N GLN A 377 -9.71 -31.92 -14.89
CA GLN A 377 -10.50 -30.97 -15.68
C GLN A 377 -10.64 -29.65 -14.93
N LEU A 378 -10.73 -28.55 -15.67
CA LEU A 378 -10.99 -27.24 -15.06
C LEU A 378 -12.38 -27.26 -14.40
N VAL A 379 -12.45 -26.86 -13.13
CA VAL A 379 -13.73 -26.69 -12.43
C VAL A 379 -14.20 -25.25 -12.57
N LYS A 380 -15.48 -25.05 -12.89
CA LYS A 380 -16.10 -23.73 -12.74
C LYS A 380 -16.16 -23.46 -11.24
N SER A 381 -15.52 -22.39 -10.79
CA SER A 381 -15.71 -21.91 -9.43
C SER A 381 -17.16 -21.50 -9.28
N SER A 382 -17.99 -22.38 -8.72
CA SER A 382 -19.19 -21.93 -8.02
C SER A 382 -18.69 -21.04 -6.91
N SER A 383 -19.11 -19.78 -6.89
CA SER A 383 -18.94 -18.88 -5.77
C SER A 383 -19.71 -19.43 -4.57
N SER A 384 -19.20 -20.49 -3.94
CA SER A 384 -19.61 -20.95 -2.64
C SER A 384 -18.78 -20.17 -1.63
N SER A 385 -19.30 -18.99 -1.29
CA SER A 385 -19.03 -18.33 -0.03
C SER A 385 -19.06 -19.36 1.11
N SER A 386 -17.89 -19.69 1.65
CA SER A 386 -17.77 -20.37 2.92
C SER A 386 -18.23 -19.41 4.03
N GLY A 387 -19.54 -19.37 4.24
CA GLY A 387 -20.16 -18.75 5.39
C GLY A 387 -20.05 -19.72 6.57
N SER A 388 -19.24 -19.37 7.55
CA SER A 388 -19.40 -19.86 8.91
C SER A 388 -20.74 -19.33 9.45
N SER A 389 -21.54 -20.28 9.93
CA SER A 389 -22.88 -20.11 10.45
C SER A 389 -22.96 -19.13 11.62
N SER A 390 -23.91 -18.19 11.56
CA SER A 390 -24.84 -18.01 12.66
C SER A 390 -26.20 -17.61 12.11
N SER A 391 -27.20 -18.38 12.54
CA SER A 391 -28.60 -18.29 12.23
C SER A 391 -29.24 -17.07 12.88
N SER A 392 -30.04 -16.32 12.13
CA SER A 392 -31.44 -16.10 12.49
C SER A 392 -32.21 -15.49 11.33
N SER A 393 -33.36 -16.09 11.08
CA SER A 393 -34.37 -15.73 10.11
C SER A 393 -35.11 -14.46 10.54
N SER A 394 -35.42 -13.59 9.58
CA SER A 394 -36.81 -13.27 9.27
C SER A 394 -36.92 -12.40 8.01
N SER A 395 -37.97 -12.75 7.26
CA SER A 395 -38.44 -12.24 5.98
C SER A 395 -38.96 -10.80 6.03
N SER A 396 -38.75 -10.02 4.97
CA SER A 396 -39.78 -9.67 3.95
C SER A 396 -39.55 -8.30 3.27
N SER A 397 -39.60 -8.34 1.94
CA SER A 397 -40.30 -7.43 1.01
C SER A 397 -40.02 -5.92 0.92
N SER A 398 -39.51 -5.56 -0.27
CA SER A 398 -40.03 -4.56 -1.24
C SER A 398 -39.79 -3.04 -1.10
N GLY A 399 -39.46 -2.42 -2.26
CA GLY A 399 -39.84 -1.04 -2.66
C GLY A 399 -38.70 -0.01 -2.69
N SER A 400 -38.09 0.39 -3.83
CA SER A 400 -38.51 1.34 -4.90
C SER A 400 -38.48 2.86 -4.58
N PHE A 401 -37.75 3.61 -5.44
CA PHE A 401 -37.74 5.07 -5.69
C PHE A 401 -37.28 6.01 -4.54
N GLY A 402 -36.48 7.06 -4.73
CA GLY A 402 -36.29 7.98 -5.85
C GLY A 402 -36.73 9.39 -5.41
N GLY A 403 -35.87 10.41 -5.49
CA GLY A 403 -36.30 11.81 -5.38
C GLY A 403 -35.40 12.75 -4.58
N GLY A 404 -34.77 13.72 -5.26
CA GLY A 404 -34.12 14.88 -4.67
C GLY A 404 -35.06 16.08 -4.47
N SER A 405 -34.54 17.16 -3.89
CA SER A 405 -34.94 18.60 -3.99
C SER A 405 -34.46 19.33 -2.71
N SER A 406 -33.68 20.41 -2.77
CA SER A 406 -33.93 21.80 -3.23
C SER A 406 -34.04 22.74 -2.03
N SER A 407 -33.25 23.81 -2.14
CA SER A 407 -32.94 24.86 -1.18
C SER A 407 -34.12 25.79 -0.91
N GLY A 408 -34.36 26.06 0.37
CA GLY A 408 -35.11 27.22 0.85
C GLY A 408 -34.81 27.42 2.34
N GLY A 409 -34.38 28.61 2.73
CA GLY A 409 -34.04 28.97 4.11
C GLY A 409 -35.28 28.99 5.02
N GLY A 410 -35.11 28.49 6.23
CA GLY A 410 -36.17 28.33 7.22
C GLY A 410 -35.84 27.15 8.13
N ALA A 411 -35.98 27.36 9.44
CA ALA A 411 -35.70 26.35 10.45
C ALA A 411 -36.70 25.18 10.36
N GLY A 412 -36.24 24.00 9.92
CA GLY A 412 -37.08 22.80 9.79
C GLY A 412 -36.36 21.52 10.17
N GLY A 413 -37.13 20.52 10.55
CA GLY A 413 -36.63 19.22 11.01
C GLY A 413 -37.57 18.07 10.64
N SER A 414 -37.07 16.84 10.76
CA SER A 414 -37.84 15.60 10.61
C SER A 414 -37.77 14.78 11.89
N TRP A 415 -38.79 13.97 12.17
CA TRP A 415 -38.86 13.13 13.38
C TRP A 415 -39.11 11.66 13.11
#